data_AF-A0AAW3K5R6-F1
#
_entry.id   AF-A0AAW3K5R6-F1
#
_cell.length_a   1.000
_cell.length_b   1.000
_cell.length_c   1.000
_cell.angle_alpha   90.00
_cell.angle_beta   90.00
_cell.angle_gamma   90.00
#
_symmetry.space_group_name_H-M   'P 1'
#
loop_
_entity.id
_entity.type
_entity.pdbx_description
1 polymer ?
#
loop_
_entity_poly.entity_id
_entity_poly.type
_entity_poly.pdbx_seq_one_letter_code
_entity_poly.pdbx_strand_id
1 'polypeptide(L)'
;MNKLLLIGTLGLLPALSNAEFVTNAKGEKVEIKDNQTSAIVRLTDDDYVLDGKYYDVTLKDGNKKDVIVNVSTFVDQKDGKKLTRDQALIGIKMTEISILDGLKNRHSYVPINVYIYQVGNSVNITIEYFAKIYGAKKIGANSKEFTIDQNGEIHIVP
;
A
#
# COMPACT_ATOMS: atom_id res chain seq x y z
N MET A 1 -30.74 -27.32 50.55
CA MET A 1 -31.05 -26.04 49.88
C MET A 1 -30.33 -24.96 50.68
N ASN A 2 -29.37 -24.16 50.22
CA ASN A 2 -28.86 -23.82 48.89
C ASN A 2 -27.32 -23.71 48.98
N LYS A 3 -26.61 -24.19 47.95
CA LYS A 3 -25.18 -23.92 47.74
C LYS A 3 -25.10 -22.67 46.85
N LEU A 4 -24.38 -21.63 47.28
CA LEU A 4 -23.89 -20.58 46.39
C LEU A 4 -22.36 -20.61 46.43
N LEU A 5 -21.78 -21.17 45.37
CA LEU A 5 -20.36 -21.01 45.04
C LEU A 5 -20.24 -19.75 44.20
N LEU A 6 -19.64 -18.71 44.80
CA LEU A 6 -19.24 -17.50 44.09
C LEU A 6 -17.99 -17.83 43.28
N ILE A 7 -18.17 -18.24 42.02
CA ILE A 7 -17.08 -18.35 41.06
C ILE A 7 -16.73 -16.91 40.65
N GLY A 8 -15.71 -16.37 41.30
CA GLY A 8 -15.08 -15.13 40.88
C GLY A 8 -14.40 -15.35 39.53
N THR A 9 -15.15 -15.14 38.45
CA THR A 9 -14.58 -14.92 37.11
C THR A 9 -13.92 -13.54 37.11
N LEU A 10 -12.74 -13.45 37.73
CA LEU A 10 -11.81 -12.36 37.45
C LEU A 10 -11.29 -12.60 36.04
N GLY A 11 -11.88 -11.83 35.12
CA GLY A 11 -11.48 -11.77 33.73
C GLY A 11 -10.01 -11.43 33.62
N LEU A 12 -9.22 -12.42 33.21
CA LEU A 12 -8.00 -12.18 32.45
C LEU A 12 -8.44 -11.73 31.06
N LEU A 13 -8.74 -10.43 30.94
CA LEU A 13 -8.68 -9.74 29.65
C LEU A 13 -7.25 -9.99 29.13
N PRO A 14 -7.06 -10.64 27.96
CA PRO A 14 -5.75 -10.63 27.34
C PRO A 14 -5.44 -9.16 27.07
N ALA A 15 -4.38 -8.65 27.71
CA ALA A 15 -3.82 -7.37 27.36
C ALA A 15 -3.58 -7.40 25.85
N LEU A 16 -4.23 -6.49 25.13
CA LEU A 16 -3.95 -6.26 23.72
C LEU A 16 -2.53 -5.72 23.65
N SER A 17 -1.59 -6.64 23.46
CA SER A 17 -0.19 -6.37 23.16
C SER A 17 -0.13 -5.57 21.88
N ASN A 18 0.26 -4.31 22.00
CA ASN A 18 0.57 -3.47 20.84
C ASN A 18 2.04 -3.72 20.52
N ALA A 19 2.30 -4.66 19.59
CA ALA A 19 3.64 -4.86 19.07
C ALA A 19 4.16 -3.57 18.43
N GLU A 20 5.38 -3.16 18.79
CA GLU A 20 6.06 -2.00 18.23
C GLU A 20 6.95 -2.45 17.06
N PHE A 21 6.83 -1.82 15.90
CA PHE A 21 7.67 -2.13 14.74
C PHE A 21 8.74 -1.05 14.57
N VAL A 22 10.01 -1.46 14.55
CA VAL A 22 11.15 -0.56 14.35
C VAL A 22 12.07 -1.09 13.24
N THR A 23 12.92 -0.22 12.69
CA THR A 23 13.98 -0.62 11.75
C THR A 23 15.30 -0.70 12.50
N ASN A 24 16.01 -1.82 12.42
CA ASN A 24 17.31 -1.96 13.07
C ASN A 24 18.44 -1.26 12.29
N ALA A 25 19.65 -1.23 12.87
CA ALA A 25 20.83 -0.60 12.26
C ALA A 25 21.28 -1.25 10.93
N LYS A 26 20.71 -2.39 10.55
CA LYS A 26 20.96 -3.08 9.27
C LYS A 26 19.84 -2.83 8.24
N GLY A 27 18.84 -2.00 8.57
CA GLY A 27 17.69 -1.73 7.70
C GLY A 27 16.60 -2.80 7.74
N GLU A 28 16.65 -3.75 8.68
CA GLU A 28 15.66 -4.83 8.78
C GLU A 28 14.48 -4.38 9.66
N LYS A 29 13.26 -4.73 9.25
CA LYS A 29 12.06 -4.52 10.07
C LYS A 29 12.05 -5.51 11.23
N VAL A 30 11.92 -5.00 12.45
CA VAL A 30 11.96 -5.75 13.70
C VAL A 30 10.66 -5.49 14.47
N GLU A 31 10.03 -6.57 14.90
CA GLU A 31 8.91 -6.53 15.83
C GLU A 31 9.47 -6.61 17.26
N ILE A 32 9.20 -5.59 18.08
CA ILE A 32 9.44 -5.60 19.51
C ILE A 32 8.15 -6.05 20.19
N LYS A 33 8.22 -7.21 20.83
CA LYS A 33 7.12 -7.78 21.61
C LYS A 33 7.10 -7.16 23.00
N ASP A 34 5.94 -7.21 23.66
CA ASP A 34 5.75 -6.66 25.01
C ASP A 34 6.73 -7.20 26.07
N ASN A 35 7.25 -8.40 25.86
CA ASN A 35 8.26 -9.02 26.72
C ASN A 35 9.70 -8.53 26.42
N GLN A 36 9.83 -7.45 25.62
CA GLN A 36 11.08 -6.85 25.17
C GLN A 36 11.97 -7.80 24.34
N THR A 37 11.39 -8.88 23.81
CA THR A 37 12.10 -9.71 22.82
C THR A 37 11.87 -9.15 21.42
N SER A 38 12.91 -9.17 20.61
CA SER A 38 12.89 -8.70 19.23
C SER A 38 12.86 -9.88 18.26
N ALA A 39 11.99 -9.84 17.25
CA ALA A 39 12.00 -10.78 16.14
C ALA A 39 12.19 -10.03 14.81
N ILE A 40 13.05 -10.55 13.93
CA ILE A 40 13.17 -10.04 12.57
C ILE A 40 11.89 -10.40 11.82
N VAL A 41 11.21 -9.38 11.29
CA VAL A 41 10.05 -9.57 10.42
C VAL A 41 10.57 -10.01 9.07
N ARG A 42 10.45 -11.31 8.79
CA ARG A 42 10.82 -11.87 7.49
C ARG A 42 9.69 -11.58 6.51
N LEU A 43 10.00 -10.80 5.48
CA LEU A 43 9.08 -10.59 4.37
C LEU A 43 8.89 -11.91 3.61
N THR A 44 7.65 -12.24 3.28
CA THR A 44 7.28 -13.36 2.42
C THR A 44 7.02 -12.87 0.99
N ASP A 45 6.82 -13.78 0.05
CA ASP A 45 6.46 -13.40 -1.33
C ASP A 45 5.16 -12.58 -1.39
N ASP A 46 4.27 -12.71 -0.41
CA ASP A 46 3.02 -11.93 -0.32
C ASP A 46 3.26 -10.45 0.00
N ASP A 47 4.41 -10.10 0.57
CA ASP A 47 4.77 -8.71 0.85
C ASP A 47 5.30 -7.97 -0.40
N TYR A 48 5.57 -8.70 -1.49
CA TYR A 48 6.10 -8.14 -2.73
C TYR A 48 5.04 -8.03 -3.83
N VAL A 49 5.34 -7.15 -4.79
CA VAL A 49 4.66 -7.09 -6.08
C VAL A 49 5.32 -8.12 -7.00
N LEU A 50 4.52 -9.09 -7.45
CA LEU A 50 4.98 -10.23 -8.24
C LEU A 50 4.49 -10.10 -9.68
N ASP A 51 5.30 -10.51 -10.65
CA ASP A 51 4.95 -10.43 -12.07
C ASP A 51 3.65 -11.18 -12.41
N GLY A 52 2.82 -10.56 -13.25
CA GLY A 52 1.55 -11.13 -13.73
C GLY A 52 0.51 -11.39 -12.63
N LYS A 53 0.74 -10.94 -11.39
CA LYS A 53 -0.25 -11.06 -10.31
C LYS A 53 -1.19 -9.87 -10.29
N TYR A 54 -2.41 -10.16 -9.87
CA TYR A 54 -3.44 -9.17 -9.64
C TYR A 54 -3.76 -9.12 -8.15
N TYR A 55 -3.96 -7.92 -7.63
CA TYR A 55 -4.46 -7.72 -6.28
C TYR A 55 -5.29 -6.45 -6.23
N ASP A 56 -6.14 -6.35 -5.21
CA ASP A 56 -7.02 -5.20 -5.07
C ASP A 56 -6.45 -4.21 -4.07
N VAL A 57 -6.64 -2.92 -4.35
CA VAL A 57 -6.36 -1.82 -3.43
C VAL A 57 -7.61 -0.99 -3.23
N THR A 58 -7.75 -0.42 -2.05
CA THR A 58 -8.83 0.53 -1.76
C THR A 58 -8.30 1.95 -1.97
N LEU A 59 -8.83 2.64 -2.97
CA LEU A 59 -8.55 4.05 -3.25
C LEU A 59 -9.77 4.91 -2.93
N LYS A 60 -9.60 6.23 -2.84
CA LYS A 60 -10.72 7.16 -2.63
C LYS A 60 -11.11 7.80 -3.95
N ASP A 61 -12.41 7.90 -4.20
CA ASP A 61 -12.92 8.76 -5.27
C ASP A 61 -12.84 10.24 -4.86
N GLY A 62 -13.19 11.13 -5.78
CA GLY A 62 -13.23 12.57 -5.56
C GLY A 62 -14.18 13.03 -4.44
N ASN A 63 -15.08 12.14 -3.99
CA ASN A 63 -16.04 12.37 -2.91
C ASN A 63 -15.61 11.68 -1.60
N LYS A 64 -14.37 11.20 -1.54
CA LYS A 64 -13.77 10.48 -0.40
C LYS A 64 -14.42 9.12 -0.12
N LYS A 65 -15.20 8.59 -1.05
CA LYS A 65 -15.78 7.24 -0.98
C LYS A 65 -14.71 6.22 -1.38
N ASP A 66 -14.67 5.12 -0.65
CA ASP A 66 -13.76 4.02 -0.94
C ASP A 66 -14.21 3.26 -2.21
N VAL A 67 -13.25 2.98 -3.08
CA VAL A 67 -13.39 2.26 -4.36
C VAL A 67 -12.33 1.17 -4.39
N ILE A 68 -12.78 -0.06 -4.62
CA ILE A 68 -11.88 -1.21 -4.81
C ILE A 68 -11.40 -1.18 -6.26
N VAL A 69 -10.09 -1.15 -6.44
CA VAL A 69 -9.43 -1.00 -7.73
C VAL A 69 -8.47 -2.14 -7.93
N ASN A 70 -8.52 -2.75 -9.11
CA ASN A 70 -7.63 -3.84 -9.44
C ASN A 70 -6.25 -3.29 -9.84
N VAL A 71 -5.21 -3.92 -9.30
CA VAL A 71 -3.81 -3.65 -9.63
C VAL A 71 -3.31 -4.75 -10.57
N SER A 72 -2.96 -4.36 -11.79
CA SER A 72 -2.28 -5.21 -12.77
C SER A 72 -0.78 -4.96 -12.70
N THR A 73 0.02 -6.01 -12.79
CA THR A 73 1.47 -5.92 -12.57
C THR A 73 2.26 -6.54 -13.72
N PHE A 74 3.36 -5.86 -14.07
CA PHE A 74 4.43 -6.38 -14.90
C PHE A 74 5.75 -6.10 -14.19
N VAL A 75 6.57 -7.12 -13.97
CA VAL A 75 7.81 -7.02 -13.20
C VAL A 75 8.93 -7.79 -13.89
N ASP A 76 9.87 -7.07 -14.52
CA ASP A 76 11.17 -7.61 -14.96
C ASP A 76 12.26 -7.20 -13.95
N GLN A 77 12.65 -8.15 -13.10
CA GLN A 77 13.52 -7.93 -11.93
C GLN A 77 15.02 -8.22 -12.17
N LYS A 78 15.46 -8.46 -13.41
CA LYS A 78 16.78 -9.06 -13.74
C LYS A 78 17.97 -8.61 -12.88
N ASP A 79 18.07 -7.34 -12.49
CA ASP A 79 19.12 -6.82 -11.58
C ASP A 79 18.59 -5.82 -10.53
N GLY A 80 17.27 -5.78 -10.31
CA GLY A 80 16.61 -4.73 -9.52
C GLY A 80 16.15 -5.17 -8.13
N LYS A 81 15.93 -4.20 -7.23
CA LYS A 81 15.31 -4.47 -5.92
C LYS A 81 13.82 -4.77 -6.09
N LYS A 82 13.32 -5.78 -5.40
CA LYS A 82 11.89 -6.13 -5.44
C LYS A 82 11.04 -5.00 -4.87
N LEU A 83 10.02 -4.59 -5.61
CA LEU A 83 9.01 -3.65 -5.13
C LEU A 83 8.12 -4.33 -4.09
N THR A 84 8.04 -3.77 -2.89
CA THR A 84 7.09 -4.20 -1.85
C THR A 84 5.70 -3.61 -2.08
N ARG A 85 4.67 -4.24 -1.52
CA ARG A 85 3.29 -3.71 -1.59
C ARG A 85 3.15 -2.35 -0.91
N ASP A 86 3.86 -2.11 0.18
CA ASP A 86 3.86 -0.80 0.87
C ASP A 86 4.45 0.30 -0.01
N GLN A 87 5.59 0.02 -0.67
CA GLN A 87 6.19 0.94 -1.63
C GLN A 87 5.27 1.21 -2.83
N ALA A 88 4.63 0.15 -3.36
CA ALA A 88 3.65 0.29 -4.43
C ALA A 88 2.49 1.19 -4.00
N LEU A 89 1.97 1.03 -2.79
CA LEU A 89 0.88 1.85 -2.25
C LEU A 89 1.29 3.32 -2.11
N ILE A 90 2.54 3.60 -1.68
CA ILE A 90 3.08 4.96 -1.66
C ILE A 90 3.11 5.55 -3.07
N GLY A 91 3.63 4.81 -4.05
CA GLY A 91 3.66 5.24 -5.44
C GLY A 91 2.26 5.51 -6.02
N ILE A 92 1.28 4.64 -5.73
CA ILE A 92 -0.12 4.82 -6.13
C ILE A 92 -0.67 6.13 -5.56
N LYS A 93 -0.47 6.40 -4.26
CA LYS A 93 -0.91 7.66 -3.63
C LYS A 93 -0.25 8.88 -4.26
N MET A 94 1.03 8.80 -4.62
CA MET A 94 1.74 9.89 -5.27
C MET A 94 1.21 10.17 -6.68
N THR A 95 0.83 9.14 -7.43
CA THR A 95 0.16 9.28 -8.73
C THR A 95 -1.24 9.86 -8.58
N GLU A 96 -2.01 9.39 -7.59
CA GLU A 96 -3.35 9.90 -7.26
C GLU A 96 -3.34 11.39 -6.92
N ILE A 97 -2.41 11.84 -6.07
CA ILE A 97 -2.25 13.27 -5.73
C ILE A 97 -2.04 14.11 -6.99
N SER A 98 -1.14 13.69 -7.88
CA SER A 98 -0.85 14.40 -9.12
C SER A 98 -2.07 14.47 -10.07
N ILE A 99 -2.90 13.42 -10.10
CA ILE A 99 -4.17 13.45 -10.86
C ILE A 99 -5.13 14.49 -10.27
N LEU A 100 -5.37 14.42 -8.97
CA LEU A 100 -6.30 15.31 -8.28
C LEU A 100 -5.87 16.78 -8.41
N ASP A 101 -4.56 17.05 -8.39
CA ASP A 101 -4.02 18.40 -8.61
C ASP A 101 -4.24 18.89 -10.05
N GLY A 102 -4.20 18.01 -11.05
CA GLY A 102 -4.45 18.35 -12.45
C GLY A 102 -5.93 18.49 -12.83
N LEU A 103 -6.86 17.97 -12.01
CA LEU A 103 -8.29 17.99 -12.32
C LEU A 103 -8.95 19.32 -11.93
N LYS A 104 -9.63 19.95 -12.91
CA LYS A 104 -10.48 21.13 -12.67
C LYS A 104 -11.59 20.87 -11.65
N ASN A 105 -12.10 19.64 -11.58
CA ASN A 105 -13.08 19.21 -10.60
C ASN A 105 -12.67 17.87 -9.99
N ARG A 106 -12.04 17.94 -8.82
CA ARG A 106 -11.58 16.77 -8.05
C ARG A 106 -12.71 15.81 -7.72
N HIS A 107 -13.92 16.31 -7.44
CA HIS A 107 -15.08 15.47 -7.10
C HIS A 107 -15.54 14.53 -8.22
N SER A 108 -15.07 14.77 -9.45
CA SER A 108 -15.42 13.93 -10.59
C SER A 108 -14.49 12.74 -10.79
N TYR A 109 -13.37 12.68 -10.04
CA TYR A 109 -12.40 11.59 -10.08
C TYR A 109 -13.03 10.29 -9.57
N VAL A 110 -12.92 9.22 -10.35
CA VAL A 110 -13.25 7.85 -9.94
C VAL A 110 -12.17 6.92 -10.50
N PRO A 111 -11.30 6.31 -9.67
CA PRO A 111 -10.28 5.39 -10.15
C PRO A 111 -10.91 4.11 -10.73
N ILE A 112 -10.26 3.53 -11.74
CA ILE A 112 -10.74 2.35 -12.48
C ILE A 112 -9.76 1.19 -12.33
N ASN A 113 -8.51 1.40 -12.75
CA ASN A 113 -7.43 0.41 -12.74
C ASN A 113 -6.12 1.06 -12.31
N VAL A 114 -5.25 0.26 -11.72
CA VAL A 114 -3.84 0.60 -11.47
C VAL A 114 -2.97 -0.36 -12.25
N TYR A 115 -1.96 0.17 -12.92
CA TYR A 115 -0.93 -0.60 -13.59
C TYR A 115 0.41 -0.30 -12.96
N ILE A 116 1.12 -1.34 -12.54
CA ILE A 116 2.48 -1.25 -12.03
C ILE A 116 3.40 -1.93 -13.04
N TYR A 117 4.35 -1.17 -13.56
CA TYR A 117 5.37 -1.64 -14.48
C TYR A 117 6.74 -1.44 -13.84
N GLN A 118 7.44 -2.52 -13.52
CA GLN A 118 8.79 -2.49 -12.98
C GLN A 118 9.79 -3.10 -13.97
N VAL A 119 10.88 -2.39 -14.23
CA VAL A 119 12.06 -2.89 -14.96
C VAL A 119 13.32 -2.51 -14.19
N GLY A 120 14.02 -3.52 -13.67
CA GLY A 120 15.13 -3.30 -12.75
C GLY A 120 14.68 -2.49 -11.53
N ASN A 121 15.28 -1.32 -11.34
CA ASN A 121 14.94 -0.40 -10.24
C ASN A 121 13.92 0.68 -10.62
N SER A 122 13.57 0.83 -11.90
CA SER A 122 12.55 1.81 -12.32
C SER A 122 11.16 1.20 -12.16
N VAL A 123 10.25 1.99 -11.60
CA VAL A 123 8.85 1.66 -11.41
C VAL A 123 8.00 2.78 -11.98
N ASN A 124 7.10 2.43 -12.88
CA ASN A 124 6.06 3.29 -13.38
C ASN A 124 4.70 2.83 -12.85
N ILE A 125 3.96 3.74 -12.23
CA ILE A 125 2.60 3.47 -11.76
C ILE A 125 1.64 4.36 -12.54
N THR A 126 0.73 3.72 -13.27
CA THR A 126 -0.34 4.38 -14.02
C THR A 126 -1.67 4.13 -13.34
N ILE A 127 -2.47 5.19 -13.17
CA ILE A 127 -3.85 5.09 -12.71
C ILE A 127 -4.78 5.53 -13.83
N GLU A 128 -5.67 4.64 -14.24
CA GLU A 128 -6.82 4.98 -15.09
C GLU A 128 -7.98 5.43 -14.23
N TYR A 129 -8.70 6.46 -14.67
CA TYR A 129 -9.81 7.04 -13.92
C TYR A 129 -10.86 7.66 -14.83
N PHE A 130 -12.10 7.75 -14.34
CA PHE A 130 -13.10 8.65 -14.90
C PHE A 130 -12.95 10.05 -14.31
N ALA A 131 -13.15 11.07 -15.15
CA ALA A 131 -13.32 12.46 -14.71
C ALA A 131 -14.33 13.19 -15.57
N LYS A 132 -14.97 14.23 -15.01
CA LYS A 132 -15.80 15.17 -15.77
C LYS A 132 -14.92 16.34 -16.23
N ILE A 133 -14.74 16.47 -17.54
CA ILE A 133 -13.97 17.55 -18.16
C ILE A 133 -14.94 18.32 -19.05
N TYR A 134 -15.18 19.59 -18.72
CA TYR A 134 -16.17 20.45 -19.40
C TYR A 134 -17.58 19.83 -19.47
N GLY A 135 -18.02 19.18 -18.39
CA GLY A 135 -19.34 18.57 -18.29
C GLY A 135 -19.46 17.16 -18.90
N ALA A 136 -18.50 16.72 -19.70
CA ALA A 136 -18.48 15.37 -20.28
C ALA A 136 -17.66 14.38 -19.43
N LYS A 137 -18.18 13.16 -19.23
CA LYS A 137 -17.45 12.05 -18.60
C LYS A 137 -16.41 11.52 -19.61
N LYS A 138 -15.14 11.49 -19.20
CA LYS A 138 -14.01 10.96 -19.99
C LYS A 138 -13.18 10.00 -19.14
N ILE A 139 -12.50 9.09 -19.82
CA ILE A 139 -11.43 8.28 -19.23
C ILE A 139 -10.14 9.07 -19.36
N GLY A 140 -9.42 9.22 -18.25
CA GLY A 140 -8.07 9.76 -18.18
C GLY A 140 -7.11 8.71 -17.64
N ALA A 141 -5.82 8.91 -17.90
CA ALA A 141 -4.76 8.12 -17.34
C ALA A 141 -3.58 9.04 -17.02
N ASN A 142 -2.98 8.86 -15.86
CA ASN A 142 -1.75 9.53 -15.50
C ASN A 142 -0.78 8.52 -14.90
N SER A 143 0.49 8.73 -15.19
CA SER A 143 1.58 7.88 -14.75
C SER A 143 2.57 8.67 -13.92
N LYS A 144 3.22 8.00 -12.99
CA LYS A 144 4.36 8.55 -12.25
C LYS A 144 5.48 7.52 -12.20
N GLU A 145 6.68 7.99 -12.45
CA GLU A 145 7.88 7.17 -12.39
C GLU A 145 8.67 7.48 -11.12
N PHE A 146 9.22 6.43 -10.53
CA PHE A 146 10.17 6.51 -9.43
C PHE A 146 11.17 5.36 -9.54
N THR A 147 12.29 5.51 -8.83
CA THR A 147 13.30 4.47 -8.73
C THR A 147 13.39 3.96 -7.29
N ILE A 148 13.75 2.69 -7.13
CA ILE A 148 14.06 2.08 -5.83
C ILE A 148 15.56 1.93 -5.74
N ASP A 149 16.18 2.54 -4.74
CA ASP A 149 17.62 2.38 -4.52
C ASP A 149 17.97 1.07 -3.80
N GLN A 150 19.27 0.86 -3.54
CA GLN A 150 19.76 -0.34 -2.86
C GLN A 150 19.25 -0.45 -1.41
N ASN A 151 18.98 0.67 -0.76
CA ASN A 151 18.43 0.73 0.60
C ASN A 151 16.92 0.49 0.61
N GLY A 152 16.25 0.57 -0.54
CA GLY A 152 14.81 0.42 -0.67
C GLY A 152 14.06 1.74 -0.52
N GLU A 153 14.77 2.86 -0.63
CA GLU A 153 14.15 4.18 -0.64
C GLU A 153 13.62 4.50 -2.03
N ILE A 154 12.49 5.21 -2.06
CA ILE A 154 11.83 5.65 -3.28
C ILE A 154 12.37 7.03 -3.66
N HIS A 155 12.92 7.15 -4.86
CA HIS A 155 13.38 8.41 -5.43
C HIS A 155 12.52 8.80 -6.63
N ILE A 156 11.91 9.98 -6.57
CA ILE A 156 11.06 10.50 -7.66
C ILE A 156 11.96 10.91 -8.82
N VAL A 157 11.65 10.46 -10.02
CA VAL A 157 12.30 10.96 -11.23
C VAL A 157 11.70 12.33 -11.57
N PRO A 158 12.51 13.40 -11.72
CA PRO A 158 12.04 14.74 -12.03
C PRO A 158 11.24 14.85 -13.33
#